data_AF-A0A6L3FB53-F1
#
_entry.id   AF-A0A6L3FB53-F1
#
_cell.length_a   1.000
_cell.length_b   1.000
_cell.length_c   1.000
_cell.angle_alpha   90.00
_cell.angle_beta   90.00
_cell.angle_gamma   90.00
#
_symmetry.space_group_name_H-M   'P 1'
#
loop_
_entity.id
_entity.type
_entity.pdbx_description
1 polymer ?
#
loop_
_entity_poly.entity_id
_entity_poly.type
_entity_poly.pdbx_seq_one_letter_code
_entity_poly.pdbx_strand_id
1 'polypeptide(L)'
;MTDSLQKPVKLLILGTGTFAMDVADLVSDIPDLEVVGFVASMPPYEPGSFMLEKPIYWVDELTQFDDAYRAVCALVTTKRYHFTQQAEALGMRFT
;
A
#
# COMPACT_ATOMS: atom_id res chain seq x y z
N MET A 1 -10.61 -27.67 -17.12
CA MET A 1 -10.84 -27.01 -15.83
C MET A 1 -10.60 -25.54 -16.07
N THR A 2 -11.67 -24.77 -16.20
CA THR A 2 -11.58 -23.34 -16.52
C THR A 2 -11.17 -22.62 -15.26
N ASP A 3 -9.89 -22.34 -15.13
CA ASP A 3 -9.36 -21.46 -14.10
C ASP A 3 -9.92 -20.07 -14.40
N SER A 4 -10.96 -19.67 -13.67
CA SER A 4 -11.47 -18.31 -13.72
C SER A 4 -10.37 -17.43 -13.16
N LEU A 5 -9.63 -16.75 -14.04
CA LEU A 5 -8.58 -15.78 -13.68
C LEU A 5 -9.15 -14.74 -12.72
N GLN A 6 -9.02 -14.99 -11.41
CA GLN A 6 -9.34 -14.04 -10.38
C GLN A 6 -8.33 -12.90 -10.53
N LYS A 7 -8.80 -11.67 -10.70
CA LYS A 7 -7.90 -10.51 -10.74
C LYS A 7 -7.18 -10.40 -9.39
N PRO A 8 -5.87 -10.10 -9.39
CA PRO A 8 -5.13 -9.95 -8.14
C PRO A 8 -5.71 -8.81 -7.31
N VAL A 9 -5.62 -8.94 -5.99
CA VAL A 9 -5.99 -7.88 -5.05
C VAL A 9 -4.94 -6.78 -5.14
N LYS A 10 -5.39 -5.55 -5.36
CA LYS A 10 -4.51 -4.39 -5.44
C LYS A 10 -4.09 -3.96 -4.05
N LEU A 11 -2.79 -3.88 -3.80
CA LEU A 11 -2.20 -3.63 -2.50
C LEU A 11 -1.46 -2.31 -2.46
N LEU A 12 -1.85 -1.45 -1.52
CA LEU A 12 -1.11 -0.25 -1.13
C LEU A 12 -0.23 -0.56 0.09
N ILE A 13 1.03 -0.15 0.04
CA ILE A 13 1.96 -0.34 1.15
C ILE A 13 2.03 0.96 1.94
N LEU A 14 1.59 0.94 3.22
CA LEU A 14 1.76 2.07 4.12
C LEU A 14 3.22 2.12 4.60
N GLY A 15 3.95 3.12 4.11
CA GLY A 15 5.37 3.30 4.38
C GLY A 15 6.17 3.50 3.10
N THR A 16 7.28 4.23 3.23
CA THR A 16 8.17 4.61 2.13
C THR A 16 9.65 4.41 2.49
N GLY A 17 9.93 3.57 3.49
CA GLY A 17 11.29 3.22 3.90
C GLY A 17 11.76 1.89 3.32
N THR A 18 12.99 1.47 3.66
CA THR A 18 13.58 0.20 3.19
C THR A 18 12.69 -1.01 3.46
N PHE A 19 12.08 -1.08 4.63
CA PHE A 19 11.16 -2.18 4.95
C PHE A 19 9.93 -2.23 4.03
N ALA A 20 9.45 -1.09 3.52
CA ALA A 20 8.38 -1.08 2.52
C ALA A 20 8.83 -1.67 1.19
N MET A 21 10.10 -1.45 0.80
CA MET A 21 10.69 -2.07 -0.39
C MET A 21 10.84 -3.58 -0.22
N ASP A 22 11.30 -4.04 0.94
CA ASP A 22 11.41 -5.48 1.26
C ASP A 22 10.03 -6.16 1.24
N VAL A 23 8.99 -5.50 1.75
CA VAL A 23 7.61 -6.00 1.68
C VAL A 23 7.11 -6.05 0.23
N ALA A 24 7.44 -5.05 -0.60
CA ALA A 24 7.06 -5.05 -2.00
C ALA A 24 7.71 -6.20 -2.78
N ASP A 25 8.98 -6.47 -2.51
CA ASP A 25 9.72 -7.61 -3.07
C ASP A 25 9.06 -8.94 -2.67
N LEU A 26 8.78 -9.13 -1.38
CA LEU A 26 8.07 -10.33 -0.89
C LEU A 26 6.68 -10.52 -1.51
N VAL A 27 5.93 -9.43 -1.71
CA VAL A 27 4.60 -9.49 -2.34
C VAL A 27 4.69 -9.85 -3.82
N SER A 28 5.79 -9.53 -4.50
CA SER A 28 5.97 -9.84 -5.92
C SER A 28 5.98 -11.34 -6.24
N ASP A 29 6.30 -12.16 -5.23
CA ASP A 29 6.24 -13.63 -5.31
C ASP A 29 4.84 -14.21 -5.04
N ILE A 30 3.84 -13.37 -4.75
CA ILE A 30 2.46 -13.78 -4.43
C ILE A 30 1.53 -13.42 -5.61
N PRO A 31 1.15 -14.39 -6.48
CA PRO A 31 0.41 -14.10 -7.71
C PRO A 31 -0.96 -13.43 -7.51
N ASP A 32 -1.57 -13.62 -6.34
CA ASP A 32 -2.90 -13.10 -6.01
C ASP A 32 -2.86 -11.64 -5.53
N LEU A 33 -1.67 -11.04 -5.39
CA LEU A 33 -1.47 -9.68 -4.92
C LEU A 33 -0.72 -8.85 -5.96
N GLU A 34 -1.11 -7.58 -6.09
CA GLU A 34 -0.42 -6.62 -6.95
C GLU A 34 -0.09 -5.36 -6.16
N VAL A 35 1.20 -5.04 -5.98
CA VAL A 35 1.59 -3.75 -5.41
C VAL A 35 1.32 -2.64 -6.41
N VAL A 36 0.42 -1.73 -6.05
CA VAL A 36 -0.01 -0.61 -6.89
C VAL A 36 0.55 0.74 -6.46
N GLY A 37 1.11 0.83 -5.25
CA GLY A 37 1.72 2.06 -4.76
C GLY A 37 2.14 1.99 -3.29
N PHE A 38 2.82 3.05 -2.89
CA PHE A 38 3.25 3.30 -1.52
C PHE A 38 2.50 4.50 -0.94
N VAL A 39 2.44 4.60 0.38
CA VAL A 39 1.70 5.68 1.05
C VAL A 39 2.57 6.37 2.08
N ALA A 40 2.67 7.68 1.97
CA ALA A 40 3.37 8.57 2.90
C ALA A 40 2.38 9.36 3.75
N SER A 41 2.71 9.56 5.03
CA SER A 41 1.98 10.46 5.94
C SER A 41 2.83 11.62 6.45
N MET A 42 4.10 11.70 6.05
CA MET A 42 5.04 12.73 6.49
C MET A 42 6.03 13.10 5.37
N PRO A 43 6.56 14.34 5.37
CA PRO A 43 7.66 14.77 4.50
C PRO A 43 8.90 13.84 4.61
N PRO A 44 9.81 13.83 3.62
CA PRO A 44 10.03 14.85 2.58
C PRO A 44 9.47 14.51 1.19
N TYR A 45 8.66 13.46 1.04
CA TYR A 45 8.14 13.06 -0.28
C TYR A 45 7.31 14.18 -0.90
N GLU A 46 7.46 14.39 -2.21
CA GLU A 46 6.65 15.35 -2.96
C GLU A 46 5.49 14.62 -3.64
N PRO A 47 4.31 15.26 -3.83
CA PRO A 47 3.24 14.70 -4.65
C PRO A 47 3.76 14.23 -6.02
N GLY A 48 3.40 13.01 -6.43
CA GLY A 48 3.87 12.43 -7.68
C GLY A 48 5.27 11.79 -7.62
N SER A 49 5.85 11.64 -6.43
CA SER A 49 7.07 10.84 -6.25
C SER A 49 6.82 9.36 -6.58
N PHE A 50 7.89 8.64 -6.90
CA PHE A 50 7.85 7.20 -7.20
C PHE A 50 8.83 6.42 -6.32
N MET A 51 8.48 5.17 -6.03
CA MET A 51 9.31 4.16 -5.37
C MET A 51 9.11 2.83 -6.09
N LEU A 52 10.21 2.18 -6.49
CA LEU A 52 10.16 0.93 -7.27
C LEU A 52 9.24 1.02 -8.49
N GLU A 53 9.32 2.14 -9.23
CA GLU A 53 8.48 2.43 -10.40
C GLU A 53 6.96 2.51 -10.11
N LYS A 54 6.56 2.53 -8.83
CA LYS A 54 5.18 2.71 -8.38
C LYS A 54 5.00 4.09 -7.75
N PRO A 55 3.80 4.69 -7.87
CA PRO A 55 3.53 5.99 -7.27
C PRO A 55 3.58 5.95 -5.74
N ILE A 56 4.01 7.06 -5.14
CA ILE A 56 3.83 7.37 -3.73
C ILE A 56 2.64 8.30 -3.61
N TYR A 57 1.62 7.85 -2.90
CA TYR A 57 0.45 8.62 -2.54
C TYR A 57 0.62 9.25 -1.16
N TRP A 58 0.05 10.43 -0.96
CA TRP A 58 -0.20 10.95 0.36
C TRP A 58 -1.38 10.24 1.00
N VAL A 59 -1.35 10.16 2.33
CA VAL A 59 -2.37 9.45 3.11
C VAL A 59 -3.78 9.97 2.88
N ASP A 60 -3.98 11.27 2.66
CA ASP A 60 -5.28 11.88 2.36
C ASP A 60 -5.82 11.50 0.98
N GLU A 61 -4.94 11.13 0.05
CA GLU A 61 -5.32 10.62 -1.27
C GLU A 61 -5.89 9.20 -1.22
N LEU A 62 -5.89 8.53 -0.05
CA LEU A 62 -6.46 7.18 0.10
C LEU A 62 -7.96 7.12 -0.22
N THR A 63 -8.69 8.23 -0.11
CA THR A 63 -10.13 8.28 -0.39
C THR A 63 -10.49 8.02 -1.85
N GLN A 64 -9.50 8.02 -2.75
CA GLN A 64 -9.72 7.74 -4.17
C GLN A 64 -9.80 6.23 -4.48
N PHE A 65 -9.39 5.37 -3.55
CA PHE A 65 -9.37 3.93 -3.75
C PHE A 65 -10.65 3.29 -3.23
N ASP A 66 -11.15 2.30 -3.98
CA ASP A 66 -12.38 1.59 -3.66
C ASP A 66 -12.11 0.28 -2.90
N ASP A 67 -13.19 -0.46 -2.64
CA ASP A 67 -13.18 -1.74 -1.92
C ASP A 67 -12.38 -2.86 -2.61
N ALA A 68 -11.89 -2.67 -3.85
CA ALA A 68 -10.99 -3.62 -4.51
C ALA A 68 -9.53 -3.48 -4.06
N TYR A 69 -9.20 -2.38 -3.39
CA TYR A 69 -7.87 -2.14 -2.85
C TYR A 69 -7.77 -2.62 -1.39
N ARG A 70 -6.58 -3.07 -1.01
CA ARG A 70 -6.20 -3.38 0.37
C ARG A 70 -4.95 -2.61 0.74
N ALA A 71 -4.71 -2.48 2.03
CA ALA A 71 -3.50 -1.91 2.58
C ALA A 71 -2.71 -2.96 3.38
N VAL A 72 -1.40 -2.84 3.38
CA VAL A 72 -0.51 -3.51 4.34
C VAL A 72 0.38 -2.47 5.00
N CYS A 73 0.62 -2.58 6.31
CA CYS A 73 1.46 -1.64 7.03
C CYS A 73 2.92 -2.11 7.08
N ALA A 74 3.80 -1.43 6.35
CA ALA A 74 5.24 -1.69 6.32
C ALA A 74 6.02 -0.63 7.11
N LEU A 75 5.63 -0.42 8.38
CA LEU A 75 6.36 0.45 9.31
C LEU A 75 7.01 -0.34 10.45
N VAL A 76 8.29 -0.10 10.65
CA VAL A 76 9.10 -0.66 11.76
C VAL A 76 9.09 0.21 13.02
N THR A 77 8.07 1.06 13.20
CA THR A 77 7.97 1.99 14.33
C THR A 77 6.71 1.75 15.15
N THR A 78 6.68 2.28 16.37
CA THR A 78 5.47 2.27 17.22
C THR A 78 4.33 3.13 16.65
N LYS A 79 4.62 4.02 15.70
CA LYS A 79 3.61 4.86 15.04
C LYS A 79 2.72 4.09 14.06
N ARG A 80 3.03 2.82 13.77
CA ARG A 80 2.25 1.97 12.85
C ARG A 80 0.76 1.95 13.17
N TYR A 81 0.40 1.88 14.45
CA TYR A 81 -1.01 1.83 14.88
C TYR A 81 -1.78 3.11 14.52
N HIS A 82 -1.17 4.28 14.74
CA HIS A 82 -1.79 5.55 14.35
C HIS A 82 -1.95 5.65 12.84
N PHE A 83 -0.96 5.19 12.08
CA PHE A 83 -1.02 5.28 10.62
C PHE A 83 -2.06 4.34 10.03
N THR A 84 -2.18 3.11 10.54
CA THR A 84 -3.24 2.18 10.11
C THR A 84 -4.62 2.73 10.43
N GLN A 85 -4.84 3.27 11.63
CA GLN A 85 -6.11 3.88 12.01
C GLN A 85 -6.48 5.07 11.12
N GLN A 86 -5.50 5.90 10.76
CA GLN A 86 -5.71 6.99 9.82
C GLN A 86 -6.15 6.48 8.44
N ALA A 87 -5.50 5.44 7.92
CA ALA A 87 -5.87 4.84 6.64
C ALA A 87 -7.25 4.14 6.69
N GLU A 88 -7.58 3.44 7.79
CA GLU A 88 -8.91 2.85 8.00
C GLU A 88 -10.00 3.92 8.01
N ALA A 89 -9.77 5.06 8.67
CA ALA A 89 -10.70 6.18 8.69
C ALA A 89 -10.94 6.80 7.29
N LEU A 90 -10.03 6.55 6.34
CA LEU A 90 -10.14 6.97 4.94
C LEU A 90 -10.67 5.88 4.02
N GLY A 91 -11.15 4.76 4.57
CA GLY A 91 -11.83 3.69 3.84
C GLY A 91 -10.97 2.47 3.51
N MET A 92 -9.69 2.46 3.89
CA MET A 92 -8.83 1.31 3.61
C MET A 92 -9.18 0.10 4.47
N ARG A 93 -9.13 -1.09 3.86
CA ARG A 93 -9.16 -2.38 4.55
C ARG A 93 -7.79 -3.04 4.47
N PHE A 94 -7.43 -3.80 5.50
CA PHE A 94 -6.12 -4.42 5.62
C PHE A 94 -6.15 -5.92 5.30
N THR A 95 -5.00 -6.47 4.91
CA THR A 95 -4.76 -7.90 4.75
C THR A 95 -3.52 -8.36 5.52
#